data_AF-A0A1J3JDM8-F1
#
_entry.id   AF-A0A1J3JDM8-F1
#
_cell.length_a   1.000
_cell.length_b   1.000
_cell.length_c   1.000
_cell.angle_alpha   90.00
_cell.angle_beta   90.00
_cell.angle_gamma   90.00
#
_symmetry.space_group_name_H-M   'P 1'
#
loop_
_entity.id
_entity.type
_entity.pdbx_description
1 polymer ?
#
loop_
_entity_poly.entity_id
_entity_poly.type
_entity_poly.pdbx_seq_one_letter_code
_entity_poly.pdbx_strand_id
1 'polypeptide(L)' 'GHVYKIVLAQTTTIRTDLDLPPNVLGLHPVRFNDIHDGKLNPDFLIDVFGQIVEIGNVEILNVSKKQTKRLTMVLR' A
#
# COMPACT_ATOMS: atom_id res chain seq x y z
N GLY A 1 -6.55 12.17 -4.16
CA GLY A 1 -7.03 11.87 -2.81
C GLY A 1 -8.17 12.82 -2.46
N HIS A 2 -9.10 12.40 -1.60
CA HIS A 2 -10.21 13.23 -1.14
C HIS A 2 -9.70 14.35 -0.20
N VAL A 3 -10.38 15.51 -0.19
CA VAL A 3 -9.96 16.69 0.61
C VAL A 3 -10.22 16.54 2.11
N TYR A 4 -11.04 15.56 2.51
CA TYR A 4 -11.38 15.30 3.91
C TYR A 4 -10.77 13.99 4.41
N LYS A 5 -10.46 13.96 5.72
CA LYS A 5 -10.11 12.75 6.47
C LYS A 5 -11.14 12.55 7.59
N ILE A 6 -11.62 11.32 7.77
CA ILE A 6 -12.56 10.97 8.84
C ILE A 6 -11.77 10.54 10.07
N VAL A 7 -12.19 11.02 11.24
CA VAL A 7 -11.65 10.59 12.55
C VAL A 7 -12.80 9.99 13.34
N LEU A 8 -12.56 8.86 13.99
CA LEU A 8 -13.56 8.21 14.83
C LEU A 8 -13.69 8.95 16.16
N ALA A 9 -14.88 9.45 16.46
CA ALA A 9 -15.25 9.96 17.78
C ALA A 9 -15.67 8.81 18.72
N GLN A 10 -15.72 9.06 20.03
CA GLN A 10 -16.20 8.10 21.04
C GLN A 10 -17.61 7.57 20.76
N THR A 11 -18.43 8.34 20.06
CA THR A 11 -19.81 7.98 19.67
C THR A 11 -19.90 7.21 18.35
N THR A 12 -18.77 6.92 17.70
CA THR A 12 -18.77 6.24 16.41
C THR A 12 -19.03 4.74 16.60
N THR A 13 -20.02 4.20 15.90
CA THR A 13 -20.28 2.76 15.85
C THR A 13 -19.79 2.18 14.53
N ILE A 14 -19.11 1.05 14.57
CA ILE A 14 -18.59 0.33 13.39
C ILE A 14 -19.30 -1.01 13.29
N ARG A 15 -19.66 -1.42 12.06
CA ARG A 15 -20.18 -2.75 11.75
C ARG A 15 -19.42 -3.32 10.56
N THR A 16 -19.23 -4.63 10.54
CA THR A 16 -18.72 -5.36 9.39
C THR A 16 -19.75 -5.39 8.28
N ASP A 17 -19.30 -5.16 7.05
CA ASP A 17 -20.07 -5.38 5.84
C ASP A 17 -19.31 -6.41 4.98
N LEU A 18 -20.01 -7.44 4.50
CA LEU A 18 -19.43 -8.49 3.67
C LEU A 18 -19.60 -8.20 2.17
N ASP A 19 -20.48 -7.26 1.82
CA ASP A 19 -20.84 -6.95 0.44
C ASP A 19 -20.31 -5.56 0.02
N LEU A 20 -19.02 -5.31 0.30
CA LEU A 20 -18.40 -4.04 -0.08
C LEU A 20 -18.30 -3.94 -1.61
N PRO A 21 -18.91 -2.93 -2.25
CA PRO A 21 -18.85 -2.77 -3.70
C PRO A 21 -17.40 -2.55 -4.17
N PRO A 22 -16.94 -3.17 -5.27
CA PRO A 22 -15.57 -3.03 -5.75
C PRO A 22 -15.13 -1.58 -6.01
N ASN A 23 -16.08 -0.71 -6.38
CA ASN A 23 -15.86 0.71 -6.62
C ASN A 23 -15.59 1.53 -5.34
N VAL A 24 -15.76 0.97 -4.14
CA VAL A 24 -15.46 1.64 -2.86
C VAL A 24 -14.00 1.47 -2.44
N LEU A 25 -13.28 0.48 -2.99
CA LEU A 25 -11.89 0.22 -2.61
C LEU A 25 -10.94 1.38 -2.93
N GLY A 26 -11.30 2.26 -3.88
CA GLY A 26 -10.55 3.47 -4.20
C GLY A 26 -9.14 3.22 -4.75
N LEU A 27 -8.88 2.01 -5.22
CA LEU A 27 -7.59 1.59 -5.77
C LEU A 27 -7.49 1.98 -7.25
N HIS A 28 -6.31 2.46 -7.64
CA HIS A 28 -5.97 2.82 -9.01
C HIS A 28 -4.67 2.13 -9.43
N PRO A 29 -4.72 0.82 -9.76
CA PRO A 29 -3.53 0.06 -10.10
C PRO A 29 -2.78 0.63 -11.30
N VAL A 30 -1.46 0.70 -11.20
CA VAL A 30 -0.59 1.08 -12.32
C VAL A 30 0.07 -0.16 -12.93
N ARG A 31 0.45 -0.07 -14.21
CA ARG A 31 1.13 -1.17 -14.91
C ARG A 31 2.59 -1.25 -14.46
N PHE A 32 3.10 -2.45 -14.24
CA PHE A 32 4.52 -2.65 -13.93
C PHE A 32 5.45 -2.02 -14.95
N ASN A 33 5.14 -2.13 -16.25
CA ASN A 33 5.96 -1.51 -17.29
C ASN A 33 6.07 0.02 -17.12
N ASP A 34 5.01 0.70 -16.68
CA ASP A 34 5.08 2.16 -16.47
C ASP A 34 5.98 2.53 -15.27
N ILE A 35 6.08 1.65 -14.27
CA ILE A 35 7.04 1.77 -13.16
C ILE A 35 8.47 1.58 -13.67
N HIS A 36 8.73 0.49 -14.41
CA HIS A 36 10.07 0.13 -14.90
C HIS A 36 10.58 1.12 -15.95
N ASP A 37 9.69 1.65 -16.79
CA ASP A 37 10.01 2.66 -17.81
C ASP A 37 10.18 4.06 -17.21
N GLY A 38 9.98 4.24 -15.89
CA GLY A 38 10.13 5.54 -15.22
C GLY A 38 9.08 6.57 -15.62
N LYS A 39 7.90 6.14 -16.09
CA LYS A 39 6.83 7.04 -16.57
C LYS A 39 6.04 7.69 -15.44
N LEU A 40 6.15 7.14 -14.22
CA LEU A 40 5.43 7.61 -13.05
C LEU A 40 6.26 8.63 -12.26
N ASN A 41 5.60 9.60 -11.65
CA ASN A 41 6.26 10.57 -10.79
C ASN A 41 6.57 9.92 -9.42
N PRO A 42 7.84 9.89 -8.97
CA PRO A 42 8.25 9.24 -7.73
C PRO A 42 7.72 9.93 -6.45
N ASP A 43 7.19 11.15 -6.55
CA ASP A 43 6.63 11.90 -5.41
C ASP A 43 5.18 11.51 -5.08
N PHE A 44 4.56 10.63 -5.87
CA PHE A 44 3.17 10.22 -5.72
C PHE A 44 3.05 8.74 -5.32
N LEU A 45 2.00 8.44 -4.54
CA LEU A 45 1.63 7.07 -4.20
C LEU A 45 1.07 6.33 -5.42
N ILE A 46 1.35 5.02 -5.49
CA ILE A 46 0.87 4.11 -6.52
C ILE A 46 0.25 2.88 -5.88
N ASP A 47 -0.73 2.28 -6.56
CA ASP A 47 -1.28 0.97 -6.22
C ASP A 47 -0.72 -0.09 -7.17
N VAL A 48 -0.29 -1.23 -6.63
CA VAL A 48 0.29 -2.33 -7.41
C VAL A 48 -0.35 -3.66 -7.03
N PHE A 49 -0.64 -4.46 -8.05
CA PHE A 49 -1.07 -5.86 -7.91
C PHE A 49 -0.12 -6.71 -8.75
N GLY A 50 0.43 -7.76 -8.14
CA GLY A 50 1.33 -8.68 -8.82
C GLY A 50 1.46 -9.97 -8.05
N GLN A 51 1.93 -11.00 -8.74
CA GLN A 51 2.27 -12.27 -8.13
C GLN A 51 3.61 -12.13 -7.41
N ILE A 52 3.65 -12.50 -6.13
CA ILE A 52 4.93 -12.66 -5.42
C ILE A 52 5.65 -13.86 -6.02
N VAL A 53 6.84 -13.62 -6.56
CA VAL A 53 7.69 -14.66 -7.16
C VAL A 53 8.92 -14.97 -6.32
N GLU A 54 9.27 -14.09 -5.38
CA GLU A 54 10.39 -14.28 -4.46
C GLU A 54 10.14 -13.52 -3.16
N ILE A 55 10.57 -14.12 -2.05
CA ILE A 55 10.56 -13.51 -0.71
C ILE A 55 11.97 -13.66 -0.15
N GLY A 56 12.58 -12.54 0.23
CA GLY A 56 13.90 -12.51 0.85
C GLY A 56 13.86 -12.81 2.35
N ASN A 57 15.02 -12.71 3.00
CA ASN A 57 15.12 -12.85 4.45
C ASN A 57 14.65 -11.58 5.17
N VAL A 58 14.23 -11.74 6.43
CA VAL A 58 13.97 -10.61 7.32
C VAL A 58 15.30 -10.09 7.87
N GLU A 59 15.53 -8.80 7.72
CA GLU A 59 16.71 -8.10 8.21
C GLU A 59 16.34 -7.13 9.33
N ILE A 60 17.26 -6.83 10.23
CA ILE A 60 17.09 -5.79 11.26
C ILE A 60 18.01 -4.62 10.91
N LEU A 61 17.39 -3.48 10.63
CA LEU A 61 18.07 -2.22 10.32
C LEU A 61 17.98 -1.27 11.51
N ASN A 62 18.99 -0.44 11.74
CA ASN A 62 18.94 0.63 12.71
C ASN A 62 18.71 1.97 12.00
N VAL A 63 17.50 2.51 12.07
CA VAL A 63 17.09 3.74 11.39
C VAL A 63 16.66 4.76 12.44
N SER A 64 17.29 5.94 12.46
CA SER A 64 16.96 7.00 13.42
C SER A 64 16.94 6.52 14.88
N LYS A 65 17.93 5.70 15.26
CA LYS A 65 18.08 5.08 16.60
C LYS A 65 16.98 4.06 16.96
N LYS A 66 16.19 3.60 15.99
CA LYS A 66 15.16 2.57 16.17
C LYS A 66 15.47 1.34 15.32
N GLN A 67 15.40 0.16 15.93
CA GLN A 67 15.44 -1.10 15.20
C GLN A 67 14.16 -1.30 14.39
N THR A 68 14.34 -1.54 13.09
CA THR A 68 13.26 -1.73 12.11
C THR A 68 13.50 -3.02 11.35
N LYS A 69 12.46 -3.86 11.25
CA LYS A 69 12.52 -5.08 10.44
C LYS A 69 12.25 -4.73 8.98
N ARG A 70 13.12 -5.20 8.08
CA ARG A 70 12.95 -5.08 6.63
C ARG A 70 12.72 -6.46 6.03
N LEU A 71 11.80 -6.54 5.07
CA LEU A 71 11.57 -7.71 4.23
C LEU A 71 11.51 -7.24 2.78
N THR A 72 12.19 -7.96 1.88
CA THR A 72 12.19 -7.68 0.44
C THR A 72 11.36 -8.74 -0.27
N MET A 73 10.56 -8.33 -1.25
CA MET A 73 9.77 -9.22 -2.10
C MET A 73 9.93 -8.80 -3.56
N VAL A 74 9.84 -9.76 -4.47
CA VAL A 74 9.81 -9.51 -5.92
C VAL A 74 8.41 -9.85 -6.44
N LEU A 75 7.82 -8.91 -7.18
CA LEU A 75 6.53 -9.06 -7.83
C LEU A 75 6.68 -9.18 -9.35
N ARG A 76 5.80 -9.94 -10.01
CA ARG A 76 5.61 -10.00 -11.47
C ARG A 76 4.14 -9.85 -11.85
#